data_AF-A0A014LA09-F1
#
_entry.id   AF-A0A014LA09-F1
#
_cell.length_a   1.000
_cell.length_b   1.000
_cell.length_c   1.000
_cell.angle_alpha   90.00
_cell.angle_beta   90.00
_cell.angle_gamma   90.00
#
_symmetry.space_group_name_H-M   'P 1'
#
loop_
_entity.id
_entity.type
_entity.pdbx_description
1 polymer ?
#
loop_
_entity_poly.entity_id
_entity_poly.type
_entity_poly.pdbx_seq_one_letter_code
_entity_poly.pdbx_strand_id
1 'polypeptide(L)'
;MVGCSSVDSDENTLGYEPAARDKREVEDEVGSLSSRVLEMLRVKGQVTEPGPMTNFCDTGGDDRPRYRVVAHPWSLYGVDNTALGKGMGRLVDQLPKKGWKVLRHGPDSSKNRNLEIVAVHTKTHTHLEVTWMKGQDGHEPLISVDVTSRCFRDDDTPSG
;
A
#
# COMPACT_ATOMS: atom_id res chain seq x y z
N MET A 1 29.73 43.44 7.47
CA MET A 1 30.00 42.05 7.03
C MET A 1 29.61 41.11 8.13
N VAL A 2 28.38 40.61 8.10
CA VAL A 2 27.86 39.37 8.71
C VAL A 2 26.56 39.18 7.91
N GLY A 3 26.35 38.18 7.06
CA GLY A 3 26.74 36.78 7.09
C GLY A 3 25.44 36.04 6.75
N CYS A 4 25.09 35.98 5.46
CA CYS A 4 23.95 35.22 4.97
C CYS A 4 24.20 33.75 5.30
N SER A 5 23.44 33.21 6.26
CA SER A 5 23.39 31.78 6.46
C SER A 5 22.33 31.26 5.51
N SER A 6 22.77 30.75 4.37
CA SER A 6 21.96 29.96 3.46
C SER A 6 21.43 28.76 4.24
N VAL A 7 20.11 28.69 4.39
CA VAL A 7 19.45 27.45 4.80
C VAL A 7 19.40 26.56 3.58
N ASP A 8 20.15 25.46 3.59
CA ASP A 8 20.02 24.41 2.60
C ASP A 8 18.61 23.82 2.72
N SER A 9 17.75 24.17 1.77
CA SER A 9 16.40 23.61 1.64
C SER A 9 16.46 22.29 0.88
N ASP A 10 17.13 21.29 1.45
CA ASP A 10 16.94 19.89 1.08
C ASP A 10 15.94 19.25 2.06
N GLU A 11 14.72 19.79 2.13
CA GLU A 11 13.64 19.12 2.86
C GLU A 11 13.17 17.91 2.06
N ASN A 12 13.76 16.75 2.36
CA ASN A 12 13.22 15.47 1.96
C ASN A 12 11.80 15.31 2.55
N THR A 13 10.79 15.59 1.72
CA THR A 13 9.35 15.57 2.05
C THR A 13 8.86 14.20 2.54
N LEU A 14 9.65 13.14 2.39
CA LEU A 14 9.33 11.80 2.85
C LEU A 14 9.51 11.62 4.37
N GLY A 15 10.25 12.51 5.04
CA GLY A 15 10.55 12.40 6.48
C GLY A 15 11.45 11.21 6.84
N TYR A 16 12.11 10.60 5.85
CA TYR A 16 13.15 9.57 6.02
C TYR A 16 14.03 9.51 4.77
N GLU A 17 15.26 9.03 4.93
CA GLU A 17 16.18 8.81 3.81
C GLU A 17 15.81 7.52 3.04
N PRO A 18 15.44 7.59 1.75
CA PRO A 18 15.08 6.40 0.97
C PRO A 18 16.29 5.48 0.76
N ALA A 19 16.13 4.21 1.13
CA ALA A 19 17.17 3.22 0.92
C ALA A 19 17.37 2.94 -0.57
N ALA A 20 18.62 2.68 -0.95
CA ALA A 20 18.98 2.12 -2.25
C ALA A 20 18.50 0.65 -2.30
N ARG A 21 17.71 0.30 -3.32
CA ARG A 21 17.17 -1.06 -3.51
C ARG A 21 17.04 -1.39 -5.00
N ASP A 22 17.23 -2.66 -5.32
CA ASP A 22 16.87 -3.21 -6.62
C ASP A 22 15.34 -3.23 -6.80
N LYS A 23 14.88 -2.69 -7.93
CA LYS A 23 13.46 -2.58 -8.26
C LYS A 23 12.75 -3.95 -8.25
N ARG A 24 13.34 -4.99 -8.81
CA ARG A 24 12.72 -6.32 -8.93
C ARG A 24 12.58 -6.97 -7.56
N GLU A 25 13.58 -6.81 -6.69
CA GLU A 25 13.48 -7.27 -5.31
C GLU A 25 12.30 -6.62 -4.56
N VAL A 26 12.03 -5.35 -4.80
CA VAL A 26 10.86 -4.66 -4.20
C VAL A 26 9.55 -5.16 -4.82
N GLU A 27 9.52 -5.42 -6.13
CA GLU A 27 8.36 -6.02 -6.82
C GLU A 27 8.02 -7.40 -6.25
N ASP A 28 9.02 -8.27 -6.06
CA ASP A 28 8.86 -9.60 -5.46
C ASP A 28 8.43 -9.53 -3.99
N GLU A 29 8.98 -8.59 -3.22
CA GLU A 29 8.61 -8.36 -1.82
C GLU A 29 7.13 -7.95 -1.69
N VAL A 30 6.70 -6.95 -2.47
CA VAL A 30 5.30 -6.49 -2.49
C VAL A 30 4.37 -7.57 -3.00
N GLY A 31 4.77 -8.30 -4.05
CA GLY A 31 4.04 -9.45 -4.57
C GLY A 31 3.81 -10.51 -3.50
N SER A 32 4.87 -10.92 -2.80
CA SER A 32 4.79 -11.92 -1.73
C SER A 32 3.90 -11.49 -0.56
N LEU A 33 4.03 -10.24 -0.12
CA LEU A 33 3.17 -9.68 0.93
C LEU A 33 1.71 -9.63 0.49
N SER A 34 1.45 -9.22 -0.74
CA SER A 34 0.12 -9.14 -1.33
C SER A 34 -0.55 -10.51 -1.45
N SER A 35 0.15 -11.53 -1.94
CA SER A 35 -0.37 -12.90 -1.99
C SER A 35 -0.74 -13.44 -0.60
N ARG A 36 0.06 -13.13 0.43
CA ARG A 36 -0.26 -13.51 1.82
C ARG A 36 -1.51 -12.80 2.34
N VAL A 37 -1.77 -11.55 1.93
CA VAL A 37 -3.01 -10.84 2.26
C VAL A 37 -4.22 -11.57 1.67
N LEU A 38 -4.14 -11.97 0.40
CA LEU A 38 -5.18 -12.78 -0.25
C LEU A 38 -5.42 -14.11 0.49
N GLU A 39 -4.35 -14.82 0.86
CA GLU A 39 -4.44 -16.06 1.65
C GLU A 39 -5.13 -15.85 3.00
N MET A 40 -4.87 -14.72 3.68
CA MET A 40 -5.50 -14.39 4.98
C MET A 40 -7.01 -14.14 4.88
N LEU A 41 -7.49 -13.58 3.76
CA LEU A 41 -8.93 -13.38 3.54
C LEU A 41 -9.68 -14.72 3.54
N ARG A 42 -9.09 -15.78 2.95
CA ARG A 42 -9.71 -17.11 2.80
C ARG A 42 -11.11 -17.04 2.19
N VAL A 43 -11.29 -16.20 1.18
CA VAL A 43 -12.53 -16.04 0.42
C VAL A 43 -12.31 -16.61 -0.97
N LYS A 44 -13.22 -17.47 -1.43
CA LYS A 44 -13.19 -18.03 -2.78
C LYS A 44 -14.02 -17.15 -3.70
N GLY A 45 -13.39 -16.13 -4.30
CA GLY A 45 -14.00 -15.22 -5.26
C GLY A 45 -13.11 -15.03 -6.49
N GLN A 46 -13.48 -14.08 -7.34
CA GLN A 46 -12.65 -13.62 -8.45
C GLN A 46 -11.65 -12.58 -7.95
N VAL A 47 -10.45 -12.57 -8.50
CA VAL A 47 -9.38 -11.62 -8.16
C VAL A 47 -8.88 -10.97 -9.45
N THR A 48 -8.69 -9.65 -9.45
CA THR A 48 -8.11 -8.95 -10.60
C THR A 48 -6.61 -9.27 -10.74
N GLU A 49 -6.11 -9.39 -11.96
CA GLU A 49 -4.78 -9.97 -12.23
C GLU A 49 -3.61 -9.04 -12.67
N PRO A 50 -3.60 -7.70 -12.51
CA PRO A 50 -2.33 -6.99 -12.67
C PRO A 50 -1.42 -7.28 -11.47
N GLY A 51 -0.17 -7.70 -11.74
CA GLY A 51 0.84 -7.88 -10.69
C GLY A 51 1.37 -6.55 -10.12
N PRO A 52 2.34 -6.61 -9.18
CA PRO A 52 3.01 -5.41 -8.67
C PRO A 52 3.61 -4.57 -9.79
N MET A 53 3.47 -3.25 -9.69
CA MET A 53 3.99 -2.29 -10.66
C MET A 53 4.83 -1.23 -9.95
N THR A 54 5.99 -0.93 -10.53
CA THR A 54 6.81 0.20 -10.11
C THR A 54 6.31 1.51 -10.69
N ASN A 55 6.08 2.47 -9.80
CA ASN A 55 5.72 3.84 -10.07
C ASN A 55 6.79 4.79 -9.51
N PHE A 56 6.53 6.08 -9.66
CA PHE A 56 7.29 7.13 -9.02
C PHE A 56 6.63 7.57 -7.71
N CYS A 57 7.43 7.93 -6.72
CA CYS A 57 6.90 8.54 -5.51
C CYS A 57 6.40 9.95 -5.78
N ASP A 58 5.28 10.30 -5.18
CA ASP A 58 4.87 11.69 -5.06
C ASP A 58 5.68 12.36 -3.95
N THR A 59 6.61 13.24 -4.32
CA THR A 59 7.46 14.00 -3.39
C THR A 59 7.03 15.45 -3.25
N GLY A 60 5.91 15.88 -3.85
CA GLY A 60 5.37 17.24 -3.70
C GLY A 60 6.26 18.38 -4.22
N GLY A 61 7.28 18.09 -5.04
CA GLY A 61 8.23 19.07 -5.60
C GLY A 61 8.34 18.98 -7.12
N ASP A 62 8.79 20.07 -7.75
CA ASP A 62 8.87 20.27 -9.22
C ASP A 62 10.03 19.49 -9.90
N ASP A 63 10.89 18.85 -9.11
CA ASP A 63 11.97 18.00 -9.59
C ASP A 63 11.43 16.60 -9.89
N ARG A 64 11.84 16.03 -11.04
CA ARG A 64 11.49 14.66 -11.45
C ARG A 64 11.58 13.71 -10.25
N PRO A 65 10.60 12.81 -10.05
CA PRO A 65 10.61 11.94 -8.89
C PRO A 65 11.86 11.05 -8.89
N ARG A 66 12.78 11.36 -7.97
CA ARG A 66 14.06 10.64 -7.80
C ARG A 66 13.88 9.25 -7.17
N TYR A 67 12.70 8.99 -6.62
CA TYR A 67 12.39 7.78 -5.88
C TYR A 67 11.30 6.97 -6.56
N ARG A 68 11.43 5.66 -6.43
CA ARG A 68 10.48 4.66 -6.90
C ARG A 68 9.62 4.17 -5.75
N VAL A 69 8.43 3.70 -6.10
CA VAL A 69 7.53 2.96 -5.21
C VAL A 69 6.95 1.80 -5.98
N VAL A 70 6.74 0.65 -5.33
CA VAL A 70 5.98 -0.45 -5.93
C VAL A 70 4.60 -0.48 -5.30
N ALA A 71 3.56 -0.50 -6.14
CA ALA A 71 2.18 -0.68 -5.72
C ALA A 71 1.59 -1.92 -6.38
N HIS A 72 0.72 -2.63 -5.67
CA HIS A 72 0.01 -3.80 -6.18
C HIS A 72 -1.48 -3.71 -5.81
N PRO A 73 -2.24 -2.85 -6.51
CA PRO A 73 -3.69 -2.75 -6.32
C PRO A 73 -4.41 -3.94 -6.96
N TRP A 74 -5.35 -4.54 -6.24
CA TRP A 74 -6.24 -5.57 -6.77
C TRP A 74 -7.58 -5.58 -6.04
N SER A 75 -8.58 -6.23 -6.63
CA SER A 75 -9.90 -6.40 -6.02
C SER A 75 -10.31 -7.87 -5.96
N LEU A 76 -11.02 -8.24 -4.89
CA LEU A 76 -11.71 -9.53 -4.74
C LEU A 76 -13.22 -9.32 -4.79
N TYR A 77 -13.90 -10.00 -5.71
CA TYR A 77 -15.33 -9.82 -6.01
C TYR A 77 -15.99 -11.15 -6.45
N GLY A 78 -17.23 -11.12 -6.95
CA GLY A 78 -17.95 -12.31 -7.40
C GLY A 78 -18.53 -13.16 -6.27
N VAL A 79 -18.65 -12.60 -5.06
CA VAL A 79 -19.16 -13.26 -3.85
C VAL A 79 -20.02 -12.31 -3.03
N ASP A 80 -20.86 -12.85 -2.15
CA ASP A 80 -21.76 -12.05 -1.34
C ASP A 80 -21.03 -11.27 -0.21
N ASN A 81 -21.71 -10.24 0.29
CA ASN A 81 -21.26 -9.40 1.40
C ASN A 81 -20.98 -10.19 2.71
N THR A 82 -21.61 -11.35 2.91
CA THR A 82 -21.33 -12.19 4.09
C THR A 82 -19.95 -12.83 3.99
N ALA A 83 -19.57 -13.31 2.80
CA ALA A 83 -18.24 -13.87 2.54
C ALA A 83 -17.16 -12.79 2.63
N LEU A 84 -17.37 -11.62 2.01
CA LEU A 84 -16.43 -10.49 2.06
C LEU A 84 -16.24 -9.99 3.51
N GLY A 85 -17.32 -9.79 4.26
CA GLY A 85 -17.25 -9.36 5.65
C GLY A 85 -16.49 -10.36 6.56
N LYS A 86 -16.68 -11.68 6.34
CA LYS A 86 -15.88 -12.70 7.03
C LYS A 86 -14.40 -12.62 6.65
N GLY A 87 -14.08 -12.31 5.40
CA GLY A 87 -12.71 -12.08 4.94
C GLY A 87 -12.04 -10.91 5.68
N MET A 88 -12.73 -9.77 5.75
CA MET A 88 -12.26 -8.58 6.49
C MET A 88 -11.99 -8.90 7.97
N GLY A 89 -12.92 -9.60 8.63
CA GLY A 89 -12.75 -10.01 10.03
C GLY A 89 -11.50 -10.88 10.26
N ARG A 90 -11.26 -11.87 9.38
CA ARG A 90 -10.04 -12.69 9.45
C ARG A 90 -8.78 -11.88 9.24
N LEU A 91 -8.82 -10.90 8.35
CA LEU A 91 -7.67 -10.06 8.06
C LEU A 91 -7.21 -9.30 9.32
N VAL A 92 -8.15 -8.70 10.06
CA VAL A 92 -7.87 -8.03 11.35
C VAL A 92 -7.15 -8.97 12.34
N ASP A 93 -7.60 -10.22 12.43
CA ASP A 93 -7.02 -11.20 13.37
C ASP A 93 -5.66 -11.76 12.93
N GLN A 94 -5.42 -11.85 11.62
CA GLN A 94 -4.23 -12.50 11.06
C GLN A 94 -3.08 -11.52 10.81
N LEU A 95 -3.38 -10.27 10.46
CA LEU A 95 -2.37 -9.25 10.16
C LEU A 95 -1.30 -9.13 11.26
N PRO A 96 -1.65 -8.93 12.56
CA PRO A 96 -0.66 -8.86 13.63
C PRO A 96 0.22 -10.10 13.76
N LYS A 97 -0.35 -11.29 13.52
CA LYS A 97 0.36 -12.58 13.59
C LYS A 97 1.35 -12.76 12.43
N LYS A 98 1.24 -11.93 11.39
CA LYS A 98 2.05 -11.97 10.17
C LYS A 98 2.93 -10.73 10.01
N GLY A 99 3.22 -10.03 11.10
CA GLY A 99 4.18 -8.93 11.11
C GLY A 99 3.61 -7.58 10.68
N TRP A 100 2.28 -7.42 10.65
CA TRP A 100 1.63 -6.15 10.35
C TRP A 100 1.17 -5.45 11.61
N LYS A 101 1.38 -4.14 11.70
CA LYS A 101 0.76 -3.28 12.71
C LYS A 101 -0.48 -2.63 12.11
N VAL A 102 -1.66 -2.93 12.65
CA VAL A 102 -2.91 -2.25 12.26
C VAL A 102 -2.89 -0.83 12.82
N LEU A 103 -2.99 0.15 11.93
CA LEU A 103 -3.01 1.58 12.25
C LEU A 103 -4.44 2.10 12.36
N ARG A 104 -5.34 1.61 11.50
CA ARG A 104 -6.75 1.97 11.48
C ARG A 104 -7.60 0.75 11.12
N HIS A 105 -8.73 0.62 11.80
CA HIS A 105 -9.80 -0.29 11.45
C HIS A 105 -11.13 0.39 11.77
N GLY A 106 -11.93 0.66 10.74
CA GLY A 106 -13.17 1.41 10.91
C GLY A 106 -13.69 1.98 9.59
N PRO A 107 -14.75 2.80 9.62
CA PRO A 107 -15.27 3.43 8.42
C PRO A 107 -14.25 4.39 7.80
N ASP A 108 -14.14 4.37 6.47
CA ASP A 108 -13.40 5.35 5.68
C ASP A 108 -14.09 6.74 5.72
N SER A 109 -13.43 7.74 5.12
CA SER A 109 -13.96 9.10 5.00
C SER A 109 -14.91 9.30 3.82
N SER A 110 -15.21 8.24 3.06
CA SER A 110 -16.13 8.32 1.93
C SER A 110 -17.57 8.52 2.41
N LYS A 111 -18.45 8.96 1.50
CA LYS A 111 -19.89 9.08 1.77
C LYS A 111 -20.51 7.75 2.21
N ASN A 112 -20.01 6.63 1.67
CA ASN A 112 -20.52 5.29 1.94
C ASN A 112 -19.96 4.71 3.26
N ARG A 113 -18.95 5.34 3.86
CA ARG A 113 -18.33 4.93 5.14
C ARG A 113 -17.96 3.44 5.10
N ASN A 114 -17.30 3.03 4.03
CA ASN A 114 -16.91 1.64 3.80
C ASN A 114 -15.97 1.18 4.91
N LEU A 115 -16.01 -0.10 5.27
CA LEU A 115 -15.09 -0.61 6.28
C LEU A 115 -13.69 -0.67 5.69
N GLU A 116 -12.74 -0.02 6.35
CA GLU A 116 -11.36 0.11 5.93
C GLU A 116 -10.41 -0.44 7.00
N ILE A 117 -9.33 -1.07 6.55
CA ILE A 117 -8.20 -1.49 7.36
C ILE A 117 -6.95 -0.85 6.77
N VAL A 118 -6.22 -0.09 7.58
CA VAL A 118 -4.88 0.42 7.24
C VAL A 118 -3.87 -0.25 8.14
N ALA A 119 -2.83 -0.83 7.57
CA ALA A 119 -1.75 -1.47 8.30
C ALA A 119 -0.39 -1.19 7.68
N VAL A 120 0.67 -1.36 8.48
CA VAL A 120 2.06 -1.25 8.02
C VAL A 120 2.83 -2.49 8.41
N HIS A 121 3.58 -3.06 7.47
CA HIS A 121 4.43 -4.21 7.72
C HIS A 121 5.66 -3.76 8.53
N THR A 122 5.88 -4.38 9.68
CA THR A 122 6.84 -3.93 10.68
C THR A 122 8.31 -4.04 10.24
N LYS A 123 8.62 -4.95 9.30
CA LYS A 123 9.99 -5.14 8.81
C LYS A 123 10.30 -4.26 7.61
N THR A 124 9.39 -4.22 6.64
CA THR A 124 9.63 -3.60 5.32
C THR A 124 9.05 -2.19 5.22
N HIS A 125 8.21 -1.79 6.18
CA HIS A 125 7.44 -0.54 6.15
C HIS A 125 6.49 -0.42 4.95
N THR A 126 6.15 -1.55 4.31
CA THR A 126 5.12 -1.65 3.28
C THR A 126 3.76 -1.29 3.90
N HIS A 127 3.01 -0.43 3.23
CA HIS A 127 1.65 -0.07 3.61
C HIS A 127 0.65 -1.03 2.97
N LEU A 128 -0.41 -1.28 3.71
CA LEU A 128 -1.58 -2.04 3.28
C LEU A 128 -2.81 -1.19 3.56
N GLU A 129 -3.60 -0.96 2.52
CA GLU A 129 -4.95 -0.42 2.62
C GLU A 129 -5.93 -1.45 2.08
N VAL A 130 -6.97 -1.75 2.85
CA VAL A 130 -8.02 -2.70 2.44
C VAL A 130 -9.37 -2.09 2.72
N THR A 131 -10.19 -1.94 1.68
CA THR A 131 -11.50 -1.30 1.77
C THR A 131 -12.57 -2.26 1.27
N TRP A 132 -13.55 -2.56 2.12
CA TRP A 132 -14.72 -3.35 1.76
C TRP A 132 -15.84 -2.44 1.26
N MET A 133 -16.02 -2.43 -0.06
CA MET A 133 -17.08 -1.72 -0.76
C MET A 133 -18.33 -2.61 -0.82
N LYS A 134 -19.37 -2.23 -0.08
CA LYS A 134 -20.58 -3.06 0.08
C LYS A 134 -21.55 -3.02 -1.11
N GLY A 135 -21.30 -2.18 -2.11
CA GLY A 135 -22.18 -2.00 -3.27
C GLY A 135 -23.48 -1.25 -2.96
N GLN A 136 -23.48 -0.34 -1.97
CA GLN A 136 -24.69 0.38 -1.53
C GLN A 136 -25.22 1.38 -2.57
N ASP A 137 -24.42 1.68 -3.58
CA ASP A 137 -24.67 2.56 -4.72
C ASP A 137 -25.10 1.79 -5.99
N GLY A 138 -25.37 0.49 -5.87
CA GLY A 138 -25.79 -0.37 -6.98
C GLY A 138 -24.63 -1.03 -7.73
N HIS A 139 -23.39 -0.84 -7.29
CA HIS A 139 -22.23 -1.58 -7.78
C HIS A 139 -22.11 -2.96 -7.13
N GLU A 140 -21.36 -3.86 -7.79
CA GLU A 140 -21.05 -5.18 -7.22
C GLU A 140 -20.20 -5.02 -5.94
N PRO A 141 -20.50 -5.75 -4.86
CA PRO A 141 -19.70 -5.70 -3.66
C PRO A 141 -18.31 -6.31 -3.90
N LEU A 142 -17.28 -5.67 -3.35
CA LEU A 142 -15.89 -6.10 -3.49
C LEU A 142 -15.03 -5.71 -2.29
N ILE A 143 -13.88 -6.34 -2.16
CA ILE A 143 -12.77 -5.85 -1.33
C ILE A 143 -11.70 -5.30 -2.27
N SER A 144 -11.38 -4.02 -2.12
CA SER A 144 -10.22 -3.39 -2.76
C SER A 144 -9.02 -3.51 -1.83
N VAL A 145 -7.87 -3.87 -2.37
CA VAL A 145 -6.60 -4.02 -1.65
C VAL A 145 -5.53 -3.24 -2.38
N ASP A 146 -4.79 -2.42 -1.64
CA ASP A 146 -3.57 -1.78 -2.11
C ASP A 146 -2.41 -2.16 -1.19
N VAL A 147 -1.37 -2.76 -1.76
CA VAL A 147 -0.11 -3.05 -1.08
C VAL A 147 0.98 -2.20 -1.71
N THR A 148 1.54 -1.28 -0.94
CA THR A 148 2.46 -0.25 -1.45
C THR A 148 3.76 -0.23 -0.64
N SER A 149 4.91 -0.30 -1.30
CA SER A 149 6.23 -0.22 -0.64
C SER A 149 6.48 1.16 -0.04
N ARG A 150 7.53 1.28 0.79
CA ARG A 150 8.14 2.59 1.00
C ARG A 150 8.81 3.08 -0.29
N CYS A 151 8.97 4.39 -0.40
CA CYS A 151 9.83 4.98 -1.42
C CYS A 151 11.26 4.49 -1.26
N PHE A 152 11.90 4.19 -2.38
CA PHE A 152 13.27 3.73 -2.44
C PHE A 152 14.01 4.42 -3.59
N ARG A 153 15.33 4.50 -3.48
CA ARG A 153 16.20 4.88 -4.59
C ARG A 153 16.51 3.62 -5.38
N ASP A 154 16.26 3.66 -6.67
CA ASP A 154 16.49 2.51 -7.56
C ASP A 154 17.99 2.42 -7.90
N ASP A 155 18.61 1.30 -7.54
CA ASP A 155 20.05 1.06 -7.72
C ASP A 155 20.47 1.06 -9.20
N ASP A 156 19.54 0.79 -10.11
CA ASP A 156 19.75 0.81 -11.57
C ASP A 156 19.69 2.23 -12.16
N THR A 157 19.42 3.27 -11.35
CA THR A 157 19.47 4.66 -11.83
C THR A 157 20.90 5.18 -11.73
N PRO A 158 21.62 5.42 -12.85
CA PRO A 158 22.97 5.93 -12.78
C PRO A 158 22.99 7.26 -12.01
N SER A 159 23.93 7.35 -11.08
CA SER A 159 24.22 8.57 -10.35
C SER A 159 24.98 9.52 -11.27
N GLY A 160 24.28 10.25 -12.14
CA GLY A 160 24.89 11.27 -13.01
C GLY A 160 24.26 11.39 -14.38
#